data_AF-A8TYK6-F1
#
_entry.id   AF-A8TYK6-F1
#
_cell.length_a   1.000
_cell.length_b   1.000
_cell.length_c   1.000
_cell.angle_alpha   90.00
_cell.angle_beta   90.00
_cell.angle_gamma   90.00
#
_symmetry.space_group_name_H-M   'P 1'
#
loop_
_entity.id
_entity.type
_entity.pdbx_description
1 polymer ?
#
loop_
_entity_poly.entity_id
_entity_poly.type
_entity_poly.pdbx_seq_one_letter_code
_entity_poly.pdbx_strand_id
1 'polypeptide(L)'
;MQELHAATRLKVDELTNRITQLRQMTTKADTIKVETVELKRATTLDYEERRALWSQALSLFSDFSEHLYNAPGRLVIDIDDTGYKFDVEIAGSPSEGISKMKIFCYDLMLISFARQRGLGVDFLIHDSTIFDGVDPRQRAHALELAVAMSAKFGFQYICCINTDMLPINDFSQGFDFENLVRLRLTDTDPSGSLLGFRY
;
A
#
# COMPACT_ATOMS: atom_id res chain seq x y z
N MET A 1 -31.96 62.39 -10.48
CA MET A 1 -30.77 62.70 -9.64
C MET A 1 -30.63 61.74 -8.47
N GLN A 2 -31.63 61.58 -7.59
CA GLN A 2 -31.52 60.67 -6.42
C GLN A 2 -31.34 59.18 -6.77
N GLU A 3 -32.04 58.64 -7.77
CA GLU A 3 -31.88 57.23 -8.19
C GLU A 3 -30.50 56.93 -8.77
N LEU A 4 -29.93 57.87 -9.55
CA LEU A 4 -28.59 57.73 -10.12
C LEU A 4 -27.52 57.73 -9.03
N HIS A 5 -27.68 58.56 -8.00
CA HIS A 5 -26.82 58.56 -6.82
C HIS A 5 -26.94 57.25 -6.01
N ALA A 6 -28.14 56.73 -5.83
CA ALA A 6 -28.36 55.45 -5.13
C ALA A 6 -27.74 54.27 -5.88
N ALA A 7 -27.92 54.19 -7.20
CA ALA A 7 -27.31 53.15 -8.05
C ALA A 7 -25.78 53.22 -8.05
N THR A 8 -25.21 54.43 -8.08
CA THR A 8 -23.76 54.63 -8.00
C THR A 8 -23.23 54.17 -6.64
N ARG A 9 -23.94 54.47 -5.55
CA ARG A 9 -23.56 54.08 -4.18
C ARG A 9 -23.58 52.56 -3.99
N LEU A 10 -24.62 51.88 -4.47
CA LEU A 10 -24.69 50.41 -4.47
C LEU A 10 -23.52 49.79 -5.24
N LYS A 11 -23.14 50.37 -6.38
CA LYS A 11 -22.01 49.88 -7.19
C LYS A 11 -20.66 50.10 -6.49
N VAL A 12 -20.51 51.20 -5.76
CA VAL A 12 -19.33 51.45 -4.92
C VAL A 12 -19.27 50.45 -3.76
N ASP A 13 -20.38 50.15 -3.10
CA ASP A 13 -20.44 49.19 -2.01
C ASP A 13 -20.12 47.76 -2.50
N GLU A 14 -20.65 47.36 -3.66
CA GLU A 14 -20.32 46.08 -4.31
C GLU A 14 -18.83 45.97 -4.63
N LEU A 15 -18.25 47.00 -5.27
CA LEU A 15 -16.82 47.03 -5.60
C LEU A 15 -15.96 47.00 -4.34
N THR A 16 -16.36 47.70 -3.28
CA THR A 16 -15.65 47.72 -1.99
C THR A 16 -15.67 46.35 -1.32
N ASN A 17 -16.82 45.67 -1.33
CA ASN A 17 -16.94 44.30 -0.84
C ASN A 17 -16.05 43.34 -1.63
N ARG A 18 -16.02 43.48 -2.96
CA ARG A 18 -15.18 42.63 -3.82
C ARG A 18 -13.70 42.88 -3.61
N ILE A 19 -13.27 44.13 -3.43
CA ILE A 19 -11.88 44.48 -3.06
C ILE A 19 -11.53 43.86 -1.70
N THR A 20 -12.43 43.91 -0.73
CA THR A 20 -12.21 43.34 0.61
C THR A 20 -12.05 41.82 0.54
N GLN A 21 -12.92 41.13 -0.21
CA GLN A 21 -12.82 39.70 -0.46
C GLN A 21 -11.49 39.35 -1.14
N LEU A 22 -11.08 40.10 -2.17
CA LEU A 22 -9.81 39.88 -2.85
C LEU A 22 -8.62 40.03 -1.91
N ARG A 23 -8.59 41.08 -1.07
CA ARG A 23 -7.55 41.27 -0.05
C ARG A 23 -7.50 40.10 0.93
N GLN A 24 -8.66 39.65 1.43
CA GLN A 24 -8.73 38.48 2.31
C GLN A 24 -8.22 37.20 1.63
N MET A 25 -8.52 37.00 0.34
CA MET A 25 -8.00 35.87 -0.43
C MET A 25 -6.49 35.95 -0.60
N THR A 26 -5.93 37.14 -0.87
CA THR A 26 -4.48 37.34 -0.94
C THR A 26 -3.81 36.99 0.39
N THR A 27 -4.34 37.48 1.52
CA THR A 27 -3.81 37.14 2.84
C THR A 27 -3.88 35.64 3.11
N LYS A 28 -5.01 34.98 2.82
CA LYS A 28 -5.13 33.52 2.98
C LYS A 28 -4.13 32.75 2.10
N ALA A 29 -3.93 33.19 0.87
CA ALA A 29 -2.98 32.56 -0.04
C ALA A 29 -1.54 32.67 0.50
N ASP A 30 -1.18 33.81 1.09
CA ASP A 30 0.14 33.97 1.69
C ASP A 30 0.31 33.16 2.98
N THR A 31 -0.74 33.06 3.81
CA THR A 31 -0.75 32.15 4.97
C THR A 31 -0.54 30.69 4.55
N ILE A 32 -1.27 30.21 3.53
CA ILE A 32 -1.12 28.85 3.00
C ILE A 32 0.31 28.59 2.53
N LYS A 33 0.93 29.55 1.83
CA LYS A 33 2.33 29.40 1.39
C LYS A 33 3.30 29.22 2.57
N VAL A 34 3.11 30.00 3.63
CA VAL A 34 3.95 29.90 4.85
C VAL A 34 3.76 28.52 5.48
N GLU A 35 2.52 28.08 5.67
CA GLU A 35 2.20 26.77 6.24
C GLU A 35 2.76 25.61 5.39
N THR A 36 2.66 25.70 4.06
CA THR A 36 3.25 24.71 3.14
C THR A 36 4.77 24.61 3.30
N VAL A 37 5.47 25.74 3.44
CA VAL A 37 6.92 25.75 3.66
C VAL A 37 7.29 25.14 5.01
N GLU A 38 6.54 25.45 6.06
CA GLU A 38 6.75 24.87 7.39
C GLU A 38 6.51 23.36 7.39
N LEU A 39 5.42 22.90 6.78
CA LEU A 39 5.12 21.47 6.62
C LEU A 39 6.21 20.76 5.83
N LYS A 40 6.67 21.32 4.71
CA LYS A 40 7.74 20.72 3.90
C LYS A 40 9.02 20.56 4.71
N ARG A 41 9.40 21.58 5.49
CA ARG A 41 10.57 21.52 6.37
C ARG A 41 10.43 20.44 7.44
N ALA A 42 9.27 20.35 8.09
CA ALA A 42 9.00 19.33 9.09
C ALA A 42 9.08 17.91 8.49
N THR A 43 8.51 17.70 7.31
CA THR A 43 8.57 16.42 6.59
C THR A 43 10.00 16.03 6.22
N THR A 44 10.83 16.98 5.74
CA THR A 44 12.23 16.71 5.42
C THR A 44 13.04 16.29 6.64
N LEU A 45 12.80 16.90 7.79
CA LEU A 45 13.45 16.50 9.05
C LEU A 45 13.03 15.08 9.46
N ASP A 46 11.72 14.81 9.47
CA ASP A 46 11.16 13.49 9.81
C ASP A 46 11.70 12.38 8.89
N TYR A 47 11.85 12.67 7.59
CA TYR A 47 12.40 11.75 6.61
C TYR A 47 13.86 11.35 6.91
N GLU A 48 14.73 12.32 7.20
CA GLU A 48 16.13 12.05 7.52
C GLU A 48 16.27 11.35 8.88
N GLU A 49 15.50 11.76 9.89
CA GLU A 49 15.48 11.12 11.21
C GLU A 49 15.08 9.64 11.13
N ARG A 50 14.11 9.33 10.26
CA ARG A 50 13.62 7.95 10.11
C ARG A 50 14.44 7.13 9.13
N ARG A 51 15.41 7.70 8.42
CA ARG A 51 16.17 7.04 7.33
C ARG A 51 16.68 5.65 7.67
N ALA A 52 17.29 5.50 8.84
CA ALA A 52 17.79 4.20 9.30
C ALA A 52 16.69 3.16 9.55
N LEU A 53 15.47 3.60 9.91
CA LEU A 53 14.32 2.73 10.14
C LEU A 53 13.72 2.24 8.83
N TRP A 54 13.38 3.14 7.90
CA TRP A 54 12.75 2.71 6.65
C TRP A 54 13.74 2.05 5.70
N SER A 55 15.06 2.30 5.82
CA SER A 55 16.08 1.54 5.08
C SER A 55 16.04 0.03 5.37
N GLN A 56 15.67 -0.38 6.59
CA GLN A 56 15.49 -1.79 6.93
C GLN A 56 14.26 -2.38 6.22
N ALA A 57 13.16 -1.63 6.19
CA ALA A 57 11.97 -1.99 5.44
C ALA A 57 12.25 -2.09 3.94
N LEU A 58 13.02 -1.15 3.36
CA LEU A 58 13.45 -1.19 1.96
C LEU A 58 14.26 -2.45 1.64
N SER A 59 15.17 -2.84 2.54
CA SER A 59 15.97 -4.06 2.38
C SER A 59 15.08 -5.30 2.36
N LEU A 60 14.13 -5.42 3.29
CA LEU A 60 13.19 -6.55 3.32
C LEU A 60 12.37 -6.63 2.02
N PHE A 61 11.88 -5.49 1.53
CA PHE A 61 11.14 -5.43 0.27
C PHE A 61 12.00 -5.89 -0.92
N SER A 62 13.25 -5.42 -0.99
CA SER A 62 14.22 -5.81 -2.01
C SER A 62 14.47 -7.32 -1.99
N ASP A 63 14.72 -7.88 -0.80
CA ASP A 63 14.97 -9.33 -0.63
C ASP A 63 13.76 -10.16 -1.07
N PHE A 64 12.53 -9.71 -0.76
CA PHE A 64 11.31 -10.43 -1.10
C PHE A 64 11.03 -10.41 -2.59
N SER A 65 11.15 -9.24 -3.21
CA SER A 65 10.97 -9.08 -4.65
C SER A 65 12.05 -9.81 -5.45
N GLU A 66 13.29 -9.86 -4.95
CA GLU A 66 14.35 -10.69 -5.53
C GLU A 66 14.00 -12.18 -5.48
N HIS A 67 13.44 -12.66 -4.36
CA HIS A 67 13.02 -14.06 -4.25
C HIS A 67 11.91 -14.43 -5.24
N LEU A 68 10.98 -13.50 -5.52
CA LEU A 68 9.91 -13.73 -6.51
C LEU A 68 10.46 -13.68 -7.94
N TYR A 69 11.14 -12.59 -8.30
CA TYR A 69 11.46 -12.27 -9.70
C TYR A 69 12.91 -12.53 -10.11
N ASN A 70 13.74 -13.08 -9.23
CA ASN A 70 15.21 -13.19 -9.39
C ASN A 70 15.88 -11.84 -9.73
N ALA A 71 15.24 -10.74 -9.32
CA ALA A 71 15.73 -9.39 -9.52
C ALA A 71 15.20 -8.50 -8.39
N PRO A 72 16.07 -7.76 -7.69
CA PRO A 72 15.65 -6.93 -6.57
C PRO A 72 14.76 -5.79 -7.05
N GLY A 73 13.60 -5.65 -6.41
CA GLY A 73 12.74 -4.50 -6.52
C GLY A 73 13.21 -3.37 -5.61
N ARG A 74 12.70 -2.17 -5.89
CA ARG A 74 12.98 -0.95 -5.13
C ARG A 74 11.66 -0.35 -4.66
N LEU A 75 11.54 -0.19 -3.35
CA LEU A 75 10.57 0.72 -2.75
C LEU A 75 11.26 2.08 -2.57
N VAL A 76 10.74 3.10 -3.22
CA VAL A 76 11.25 4.48 -3.15
C VAL A 76 10.32 5.26 -2.24
N ILE A 77 10.88 5.95 -1.25
CA ILE A 77 10.15 6.91 -0.43
C ILE A 77 10.84 8.25 -0.69
N ASP A 78 10.07 9.22 -1.18
CA ASP A 78 10.52 10.57 -1.50
C ASP A 78 9.60 11.59 -0.83
N ILE A 79 9.99 12.86 -0.91
CA ILE A 79 9.16 13.99 -0.49
C ILE A 79 8.91 14.88 -1.70
N ASP A 80 7.64 15.15 -2.00
CA ASP A 80 7.23 16.13 -2.99
C ASP A 80 6.52 17.34 -2.35
N ASP A 81 5.88 18.18 -3.16
CA ASP A 81 5.18 19.37 -2.68
C ASP A 81 3.87 19.05 -1.93
N THR A 82 3.38 17.81 -2.02
CA THR A 82 2.17 17.31 -1.35
C THR A 82 2.45 16.38 -0.17
N GLY A 83 3.71 15.96 0.02
CA GLY A 83 4.15 15.20 1.19
C GLY A 83 5.00 13.99 0.82
N TYR A 84 4.81 12.90 1.54
CA TYR A 84 5.48 11.64 1.24
C TYR A 84 4.94 11.03 -0.05
N LYS A 85 5.85 10.70 -0.96
CA LYS A 85 5.57 9.96 -2.19
C LYS A 85 6.21 8.59 -2.09
N PHE A 86 5.44 7.56 -2.42
CA PHE A 86 5.90 6.17 -2.45
C PHE A 86 5.84 5.67 -3.89
N ASP A 87 6.92 5.04 -4.34
CA ASP A 87 6.99 4.37 -5.63
C ASP A 87 7.56 2.96 -5.47
N VAL A 88 7.12 2.04 -6.32
CA VAL A 88 7.54 0.65 -6.30
C VAL A 88 7.96 0.21 -7.68
N GLU A 89 9.23 -0.11 -7.82
CA GLU A 89 9.84 -0.63 -9.03
C GLU A 89 10.15 -2.12 -8.82
N ILE A 90 9.64 -2.99 -9.70
CA ILE A 90 10.01 -4.41 -9.74
C ILE A 90 10.29 -4.75 -11.20
N ALA A 91 11.21 -5.70 -11.45
CA ALA A 91 11.51 -6.18 -12.79
C ALA A 91 10.30 -6.82 -13.48
N GLY A 92 10.18 -6.57 -14.79
CA GLY A 92 9.15 -7.15 -15.65
C GLY A 92 8.23 -6.12 -16.31
N SER A 93 7.47 -6.56 -17.32
CA SER A 93 6.51 -5.71 -18.03
C SER A 93 5.31 -5.40 -17.13
N PRO A 94 4.87 -4.14 -17.02
CA PRO A 94 3.71 -3.77 -16.21
C PRO A 94 2.50 -4.67 -16.53
N SER A 95 2.10 -5.49 -15.56
CA SER A 95 0.96 -6.38 -15.65
C SER A 95 0.17 -6.35 -14.34
N GLU A 96 -1.07 -6.84 -14.40
CA GLU A 96 -1.90 -6.98 -13.20
C GLU A 96 -1.23 -7.89 -12.17
N GLY A 97 -0.72 -9.06 -12.59
CA GLY A 97 -0.01 -9.99 -11.72
C GLY A 97 1.23 -9.39 -11.06
N ILE A 98 2.05 -8.61 -11.78
CA ILE A 98 3.18 -7.89 -11.17
C ILE A 98 2.71 -6.88 -10.13
N SER A 99 1.62 -6.17 -10.42
CA SER A 99 1.06 -5.19 -9.49
C SER A 99 0.56 -5.85 -8.19
N LYS A 100 -0.03 -7.04 -8.28
CA LYS A 100 -0.41 -7.83 -7.11
C LYS A 100 0.79 -8.33 -6.31
N MET A 101 1.87 -8.77 -6.98
CA MET A 101 3.09 -9.18 -6.29
C MET A 101 3.85 -8.03 -5.63
N LYS A 102 3.73 -6.80 -6.16
CA LYS A 102 4.19 -5.59 -5.45
C LYS A 102 3.48 -5.41 -4.12
N ILE A 103 2.15 -5.54 -4.12
CA ILE A 103 1.32 -5.46 -2.90
C ILE A 103 1.71 -6.58 -1.93
N PHE A 104 1.82 -7.82 -2.42
CA PHE A 104 2.24 -8.96 -1.62
C PHE A 104 3.61 -8.73 -0.93
N CYS A 105 4.63 -8.28 -1.67
CA CYS A 105 5.95 -8.00 -1.10
C CYS A 105 5.89 -6.87 -0.07
N TYR A 106 5.08 -5.84 -0.33
CA TYR A 106 4.89 -4.72 0.59
C TYR A 106 4.21 -5.16 1.89
N ASP A 107 3.14 -5.92 1.81
CA ASP A 107 2.40 -6.42 2.98
C ASP A 107 3.26 -7.37 3.82
N LEU A 108 4.00 -8.27 3.14
CA LEU A 108 4.94 -9.17 3.81
C LEU A 108 6.08 -8.40 4.49
N MET A 109 6.58 -7.33 3.86
CA MET A 109 7.58 -6.43 4.44
C MET A 109 7.03 -5.73 5.69
N LEU A 110 5.81 -5.20 5.63
CA LEU A 110 5.19 -4.49 6.74
C LEU A 110 5.04 -5.40 7.96
N ILE A 111 4.48 -6.61 7.78
CA ILE A 111 4.34 -7.53 8.91
C ILE A 111 5.70 -7.98 9.44
N SER A 112 6.64 -8.34 8.57
CA SER A 112 8.00 -8.75 8.99
C SER A 112 8.71 -7.65 9.79
N PHE A 113 8.63 -6.41 9.30
CA PHE A 113 9.21 -5.24 9.96
C PHE A 113 8.51 -4.92 11.29
N ALA A 114 7.18 -5.02 11.35
CA ALA A 114 6.42 -4.82 12.58
C ALA A 114 6.79 -5.88 13.64
N ARG A 115 6.84 -7.16 13.25
CA ARG A 115 7.23 -8.27 14.14
C ARG A 115 8.65 -8.13 14.66
N GLN A 116 9.61 -7.78 13.80
CA GLN A 116 10.99 -7.53 14.22
C GLN A 116 11.10 -6.43 15.29
N ARG A 117 10.16 -5.49 15.31
CA ARG A 117 10.11 -4.39 16.27
C ARG A 117 9.17 -4.64 17.46
N GLY A 118 8.55 -5.81 17.55
CA GLY A 118 7.56 -6.14 18.58
C GLY A 118 6.28 -5.29 18.49
N LEU A 119 5.94 -4.81 17.28
CA LEU A 119 4.79 -3.97 17.02
C LEU A 119 3.67 -4.76 16.32
N GLY A 120 2.44 -4.33 16.56
CA GLY A 120 1.28 -4.67 15.73
C GLY A 120 0.77 -6.10 15.87
N VAL A 121 0.05 -6.51 14.83
CA VAL A 121 -0.60 -7.82 14.71
C VAL A 121 0.41 -8.92 14.40
N ASP A 122 0.08 -10.15 14.78
CA ASP A 122 0.87 -11.35 14.53
C ASP A 122 0.32 -12.22 13.40
N PHE A 123 -0.52 -11.66 12.53
CA PHE A 123 -1.05 -12.37 11.37
C PHE A 123 -1.25 -11.48 10.14
N LEU A 124 -1.19 -12.08 8.95
CA LEU A 124 -1.49 -11.48 7.64
C LEU A 124 -2.45 -12.39 6.88
N ILE A 125 -3.51 -11.81 6.31
CA ILE A 125 -4.53 -12.55 5.54
C ILE A 125 -4.63 -11.96 4.13
N HIS A 126 -4.51 -12.81 3.11
CA HIS A 126 -4.84 -12.45 1.73
C HIS A 126 -5.97 -13.30 1.19
N ASP A 127 -6.91 -12.68 0.48
CA ASP A 127 -7.87 -13.40 -0.34
C ASP A 127 -7.22 -13.85 -1.67
N SER A 128 -7.87 -14.79 -2.35
CA SER A 128 -7.48 -15.38 -3.63
C SER A 128 -7.13 -14.35 -4.71
N THR A 129 -7.77 -13.18 -4.67
CA THR A 129 -7.56 -12.07 -5.62
C THR A 129 -6.15 -11.47 -5.63
N ILE A 130 -5.30 -11.79 -4.64
CA ILE A 130 -3.88 -11.43 -4.68
C ILE A 130 -3.09 -12.28 -5.68
N PHE A 131 -3.61 -13.43 -6.08
CA PHE A 131 -2.96 -14.39 -6.98
C PHE A 131 -3.55 -14.38 -8.40
N ASP A 132 -4.59 -13.57 -8.64
CA ASP A 132 -5.23 -13.44 -9.96
C ASP A 132 -4.26 -12.85 -10.99
N GLY A 133 -4.14 -13.51 -12.15
CA GLY A 133 -3.25 -13.08 -13.23
C GLY A 133 -1.76 -13.22 -12.91
N VAL A 134 -1.39 -13.86 -11.80
CA VAL A 134 0.00 -14.13 -11.40
C VAL A 134 0.46 -15.44 -12.03
N ASP A 135 1.67 -15.43 -12.61
CA ASP A 135 2.30 -16.62 -13.17
C ASP A 135 2.45 -17.74 -12.10
N PRO A 136 2.19 -19.02 -12.44
CA PRO A 136 2.27 -20.13 -11.49
C PRO A 136 3.57 -20.21 -10.69
N ARG A 137 4.72 -19.93 -11.31
CA ARG A 137 6.03 -19.93 -10.62
C ARG A 137 6.11 -18.83 -9.57
N GLN A 138 5.58 -17.66 -9.90
CA GLN A 138 5.53 -16.52 -8.98
C GLN A 138 4.61 -16.81 -7.79
N ARG A 139 3.48 -17.51 -8.01
CA ARG A 139 2.61 -17.98 -6.91
C ARG A 139 3.34 -18.98 -6.01
N ALA A 140 4.10 -19.91 -6.58
CA ALA A 140 4.87 -20.89 -5.81
C ALA A 140 5.91 -20.18 -4.93
N HIS A 141 6.72 -19.29 -5.51
CA HIS A 141 7.72 -18.51 -4.78
C HIS A 141 7.09 -17.62 -3.70
N ALA A 142 5.94 -17.00 -3.97
CA ALA A 142 5.23 -16.20 -2.97
C ALA A 142 4.79 -17.04 -1.76
N LEU A 143 4.19 -18.22 -1.99
CA LEU A 143 3.74 -19.10 -0.91
C LEU A 143 4.92 -19.66 -0.09
N GLU A 144 5.99 -20.08 -0.76
CA GLU A 144 7.23 -20.54 -0.09
C GLU A 144 7.86 -19.43 0.75
N LEU A 145 7.94 -18.22 0.19
CA LEU A 145 8.45 -17.06 0.90
C LEU A 145 7.59 -16.72 2.12
N ALA A 146 6.26 -16.76 2.00
CA ALA A 146 5.37 -16.51 3.11
C ALA A 146 5.59 -17.52 4.25
N VAL A 147 5.78 -18.81 3.95
CA VAL A 147 6.12 -19.84 4.94
C VAL A 147 7.47 -19.53 5.60
N ALA A 148 8.49 -19.21 4.82
CA ALA A 148 9.81 -18.89 5.36
C ALA A 148 9.79 -17.66 6.27
N MET A 149 9.10 -16.59 5.86
CA MET A 149 9.05 -15.33 6.61
C MET A 149 8.16 -15.42 7.84
N SER A 150 7.03 -16.12 7.75
CA SER A 150 6.14 -16.37 8.90
C SER A 150 6.87 -17.12 10.01
N ALA A 151 7.66 -18.15 9.65
CA ALA A 151 8.51 -18.87 10.60
C ALA A 151 9.65 -17.99 11.16
N LYS A 152 10.33 -17.22 10.30
CA LYS A 152 11.47 -16.38 10.68
C LYS A 152 11.08 -15.24 11.63
N PHE A 153 9.98 -14.55 11.36
CA PHE A 153 9.55 -13.36 12.10
C PHE A 153 8.43 -13.64 13.10
N GLY A 154 7.90 -14.86 13.16
CA GLY A 154 6.91 -15.26 14.16
C GLY A 154 5.57 -14.56 13.96
N PHE A 155 4.99 -14.70 12.77
CA PHE A 155 3.59 -14.32 12.47
C PHE A 155 2.88 -15.46 11.73
N GLN A 156 1.55 -15.41 11.65
CA GLN A 156 0.74 -16.35 10.89
C GLN A 156 0.39 -15.76 9.52
N TYR A 157 0.75 -16.44 8.44
CA TYR A 157 0.23 -16.14 7.10
C TYR A 157 -0.99 -17.01 6.80
N ILE A 158 -2.08 -16.40 6.35
CA ILE A 158 -3.31 -17.08 5.96
C ILE A 158 -3.66 -16.61 4.55
N CYS A 159 -3.94 -17.54 3.64
CA CYS A 159 -4.47 -17.18 2.34
C CYS A 159 -5.66 -18.04 1.94
N CYS A 160 -6.62 -17.43 1.27
CA CYS A 160 -7.62 -18.14 0.48
C CYS A 160 -7.05 -18.35 -0.92
N ILE A 161 -7.19 -19.54 -1.48
CA ILE A 161 -6.77 -19.84 -2.84
C ILE A 161 -7.70 -20.87 -3.47
N ASN A 162 -8.09 -20.62 -4.71
CA ASN A 162 -8.88 -21.58 -5.48
C ASN A 162 -7.98 -22.73 -5.94
N THR A 163 -8.53 -23.94 -6.00
CA THR A 163 -7.77 -25.15 -6.32
C THR A 163 -7.09 -25.09 -7.70
N ASP A 164 -7.71 -24.46 -8.68
CA ASP A 164 -7.15 -24.25 -10.02
C ASP A 164 -5.99 -23.26 -10.05
N MET A 165 -5.85 -22.43 -9.01
CA MET A 165 -4.75 -21.50 -8.84
C MET A 165 -3.56 -22.06 -8.06
N LEU A 166 -3.66 -23.28 -7.51
CA LEU A 166 -2.55 -23.90 -6.80
C LEU A 166 -1.41 -24.27 -7.77
N PRO A 167 -0.18 -23.76 -7.55
CA PRO A 167 0.95 -24.01 -8.44
C PRO A 167 1.67 -25.33 -8.11
N ILE A 168 0.92 -26.43 -8.14
CA ILE A 168 1.37 -27.76 -7.66
C ILE A 168 2.68 -28.23 -8.34
N ASN A 169 2.87 -27.87 -9.61
CA ASN A 169 4.04 -28.29 -10.40
C ASN A 169 5.24 -27.34 -10.29
N ASP A 170 5.08 -26.16 -9.69
CA ASP A 170 6.10 -25.12 -9.67
C ASP A 170 6.74 -24.94 -8.29
N PHE A 171 6.24 -25.64 -7.26
CA PHE A 171 6.87 -25.66 -5.94
C PHE A 171 8.25 -26.31 -5.98
N SER A 172 9.13 -25.79 -5.13
CA SER A 172 10.45 -26.32 -4.83
C SER A 172 10.36 -27.77 -4.34
N GLN A 173 11.35 -28.57 -4.69
CA GLN A 173 11.38 -29.99 -4.32
C GLN A 173 11.32 -30.16 -2.79
N GLY A 174 10.34 -30.94 -2.31
CA GLY A 174 10.14 -31.21 -0.89
C GLY A 174 9.24 -30.20 -0.16
N PHE A 175 8.71 -29.19 -0.86
CA PHE A 175 7.67 -28.33 -0.31
C PHE A 175 6.33 -29.07 -0.24
N ASP A 176 5.92 -29.45 0.97
CA ASP A 176 4.65 -30.15 1.22
C ASP A 176 3.55 -29.13 1.55
N PHE A 177 2.89 -28.62 0.52
CA PHE A 177 1.80 -27.66 0.69
C PHE A 177 0.59 -28.28 1.40
N GLU A 178 0.40 -29.61 1.31
CA GLU A 178 -0.78 -30.26 1.88
C GLU A 178 -0.79 -30.22 3.40
N ASN A 179 0.38 -30.30 4.03
CA ASN A 179 0.53 -30.11 5.47
C ASN A 179 0.20 -28.68 5.94
N LEU A 180 0.16 -27.71 5.03
CA LEU A 180 -0.16 -26.33 5.32
C LEU A 180 -1.67 -26.03 5.18
N VAL A 181 -2.42 -26.89 4.49
CA VAL A 181 -3.87 -26.71 4.30
C VAL A 181 -4.61 -26.88 5.62
N ARG A 182 -5.31 -25.82 6.05
CA ARG A 182 -6.07 -25.82 7.31
C ARG A 182 -7.56 -26.10 7.12
N LEU A 183 -8.10 -25.71 5.97
CA LEU A 183 -9.51 -25.85 5.64
C LEU A 183 -9.63 -26.00 4.12
N ARG A 184 -10.44 -26.99 3.70
CA ARG A 184 -10.87 -27.13 2.30
C ARG A 184 -12.36 -26.84 2.26
N LEU A 185 -12.72 -25.85 1.45
CA LEU A 185 -14.11 -25.47 1.24
C LEU A 185 -14.61 -26.11 -0.04
N THR A 186 -15.87 -26.55 -0.04
CA THR A 186 -16.54 -27.15 -1.19
C THR A 186 -17.92 -26.55 -1.36
N ASP A 187 -18.33 -26.39 -2.61
CA ASP A 187 -19.69 -25.95 -2.95
C ASP A 187 -20.68 -27.11 -3.00
N THR A 188 -20.42 -28.23 -2.31
CA THR A 188 -21.28 -29.43 -2.33
C THR A 188 -22.43 -29.36 -1.35
N ASP A 189 -22.18 -28.87 -0.13
CA ASP A 189 -23.14 -28.83 0.97
C ASP A 189 -22.78 -27.72 1.99
N PRO A 190 -23.70 -27.32 2.90
CA PRO A 190 -23.45 -26.25 3.86
C PRO A 190 -22.28 -26.50 4.81
N SER A 191 -21.87 -27.76 5.04
CA SER A 191 -20.68 -28.04 5.87
C SER A 191 -19.37 -27.76 5.14
N GLY A 192 -19.41 -27.66 3.81
CA GLY A 192 -18.31 -27.25 2.95
C GLY A 192 -18.20 -25.74 2.72
N SER A 193 -19.17 -24.92 3.13
CA SER A 193 -19.13 -23.47 2.89
C SER A 193 -18.47 -22.68 4.01
N LEU A 194 -17.87 -21.54 3.67
CA LEU A 194 -17.30 -20.62 4.66
C LEU A 194 -18.46 -20.07 5.51
N LEU A 195 -18.43 -20.37 6.82
CA LEU A 195 -19.45 -20.00 7.81
C LEU A 195 -20.82 -20.72 7.72
N GLY A 196 -20.97 -21.72 6.85
CA GLY A 196 -22.19 -22.54 6.80
C GLY A 196 -23.40 -21.91 6.08
N PHE A 197 -23.19 -20.80 5.35
CA PHE A 197 -24.23 -20.13 4.57
C PHE A 197 -24.03 -20.37 3.06
N ARG A 198 -25.12 -20.27 2.28
CA ARG A 198 -25.13 -20.22 0.80
C ARG A 198 -25.96 -19.00 0.35
N TYR A 199 -25.50 -18.34 -0.71
CA TYR A 199 -26.20 -17.24 -1.39
C TYR A 199 -26.79 -17.71 -2.72
#